data_AF-A0A9E5XWH9-F1
#
_entry.id   AF-A0A9E5XWH9-F1
#
_cell.length_a   1.000
_cell.length_b   1.000
_cell.length_c   1.000
_cell.angle_alpha   90.00
_cell.angle_beta   90.00
_cell.angle_gamma   90.00
#
_symmetry.space_group_name_H-M   'P 1'
#
loop_
_entity.id
_entity.type
_entity.pdbx_description
1 polymer ?
#
loop_
_entity_poly.entity_id
_entity_poly.type
_entity_poly.pdbx_seq_one_letter_code
_entity_poly.pdbx_strand_id
1 'polypeptide(L)'
;MTFRKEHTEDFVLFTAKIKNTIRNSKGCRHLDILRDKKHPEIFFTYSCWDSEADLENYRSSDFFRNIWPQTKKWFADKPEAWTIENVHKDAVLNETEEKILAFERILEIMNEIREKCPWDAAQTSETLRTLTIEETYELAQAVLDGSAENIKKELGDLFLHIIFYSKIAEEKKQFDIADVINTLADKLVYRHPHVFGDAEVEDKKTVSENWEVLKLKEKSGKGRNTVLGGIPESLPALIKAVRMQEKVRGVGFDWDEKEQVWDKVKEELNEFEHELRAGDSAKAEEEFGDVLFSLINAARLYGINPENALERTNRKFMRRFNYLEEKTIKKGLSLKDMSLEEMEAVWQEAKKEE
;
A
#
# COMPACT_ATOMS: atom_id res chain seq x y z
N MET A 1 -31.21 16.86 22.44
CA MET A 1 -32.32 16.01 22.95
C MET A 1 -32.16 15.85 24.44
N THR A 2 -33.20 16.11 25.24
CA THR A 2 -33.18 15.91 26.70
C THR A 2 -33.89 14.62 27.06
N PHE A 3 -33.22 13.73 27.79
CA PHE A 3 -33.75 12.45 28.22
C PHE A 3 -34.20 12.48 29.69
N ARG A 4 -35.15 11.62 30.05
CA ARG A 4 -35.45 11.35 31.46
C ARG A 4 -34.25 10.64 32.08
N LYS A 5 -33.87 11.02 33.30
CA LYS A 5 -32.62 10.57 33.95
C LYS A 5 -32.53 9.05 34.04
N GLU A 6 -33.66 8.38 34.26
CA GLU A 6 -33.75 6.92 34.35
C GLU A 6 -33.48 6.19 33.02
N HIS A 7 -33.51 6.88 31.88
CA HIS A 7 -33.35 6.28 30.53
C HIS A 7 -32.09 6.71 29.79
N THR A 8 -31.18 7.44 30.43
CA THR A 8 -29.95 7.92 29.77
C THR A 8 -29.03 6.77 29.38
N GLU A 9 -28.89 5.77 30.25
CA GLU A 9 -28.06 4.59 29.98
C GLU A 9 -28.75 3.62 29.00
N ASP A 10 -30.07 3.50 29.07
CA ASP A 10 -30.86 2.76 28.09
C ASP A 10 -30.64 3.32 26.68
N PHE A 11 -30.63 4.66 26.54
CA PHE A 11 -30.37 5.32 25.26
C PHE A 11 -28.96 5.07 24.74
N VAL A 12 -27.93 5.13 25.60
CA VAL A 12 -26.54 4.85 25.20
C VAL A 12 -26.43 3.41 24.68
N LEU A 13 -26.94 2.43 25.44
CA LEU A 13 -26.89 1.02 25.06
C LEU A 13 -27.72 0.72 23.82
N PHE A 14 -28.92 1.30 23.72
CA PHE A 14 -29.77 1.17 22.55
C PHE A 14 -29.06 1.71 21.32
N THR A 15 -28.47 2.91 21.42
CA THR A 15 -27.88 3.54 20.25
C THR A 15 -26.58 2.88 19.81
N ALA A 16 -25.77 2.36 20.75
CA ALA A 16 -24.63 1.52 20.41
C ALA A 16 -25.01 0.32 19.54
N LYS A 17 -26.20 -0.28 19.75
CA LYS A 17 -26.69 -1.42 18.95
C LYS A 17 -27.13 -1.03 17.54
N ILE A 18 -27.67 0.17 17.37
CA ILE A 18 -28.24 0.61 16.08
C ILE A 18 -27.30 1.53 15.28
N LYS A 19 -26.23 2.04 15.88
CA LYS A 19 -25.28 3.00 15.26
C LYS A 19 -24.72 2.47 13.94
N ASN A 20 -24.25 1.22 13.91
CA ASN A 20 -23.69 0.62 12.68
C ASN A 20 -24.74 0.44 11.59
N THR A 21 -25.97 0.07 11.94
CA THR A 21 -27.06 -0.04 10.95
C THR A 21 -27.36 1.30 10.28
N ILE A 22 -27.31 2.40 11.03
CA ILE A 22 -27.51 3.74 10.47
C ILE A 22 -26.30 4.16 9.63
N ARG A 23 -25.07 3.93 10.11
CA ARG A 23 -23.83 4.22 9.37
C ARG A 23 -23.73 3.44 8.05
N ASN A 24 -24.33 2.25 7.99
CA ASN A 24 -24.38 1.43 6.78
C ASN A 24 -25.56 1.77 5.85
N SER A 25 -26.40 2.74 6.20
CA SER A 25 -27.48 3.19 5.31
C SER A 25 -26.89 3.91 4.10
N LYS A 26 -27.49 3.71 2.93
CA LYS A 26 -27.05 4.34 1.68
C LYS A 26 -26.95 5.85 1.85
N GLY A 27 -25.81 6.42 1.48
CA GLY A 27 -25.53 7.84 1.55
C GLY A 27 -25.16 8.37 2.93
N CYS A 28 -25.08 7.54 3.97
CA CYS A 28 -24.61 7.95 5.29
C CYS A 28 -23.07 7.97 5.30
N ARG A 29 -22.47 9.16 5.49
CA ARG A 29 -21.02 9.32 5.60
C ARG A 29 -20.53 9.30 7.05
N HIS A 30 -21.37 9.79 7.95
CA HIS A 30 -21.04 9.86 9.37
C HIS A 30 -22.29 9.89 10.24
N LEU A 31 -22.17 9.33 11.44
CA LEU A 31 -23.13 9.48 12.52
C LEU A 31 -22.36 9.41 13.83
N ASP A 32 -22.61 10.37 14.72
CA ASP A 32 -22.10 10.27 16.08
C ASP A 32 -23.02 10.94 17.12
N ILE A 33 -22.75 10.60 18.38
CA ILE A 33 -23.60 10.90 19.53
C ILE A 33 -22.74 11.50 20.62
N LEU A 34 -23.02 12.75 20.94
CA LEU A 34 -22.31 13.49 21.96
C LEU A 34 -23.20 13.59 23.20
N ARG A 35 -22.62 13.31 24.36
CA ARG A 35 -23.26 13.50 25.67
C ARG A 35 -22.72 14.78 26.30
N ASP A 36 -23.61 15.64 26.77
CA ASP A 36 -23.18 16.86 27.46
C ASP A 36 -22.45 16.51 28.77
N LYS A 37 -21.29 17.12 28.99
CA LYS A 37 -20.43 16.83 30.14
C LYS A 37 -21.01 17.35 31.47
N LYS A 38 -21.77 18.44 31.43
CA LYS A 38 -22.37 19.08 32.61
C LYS A 38 -23.80 18.60 32.87
N HIS A 39 -24.49 18.18 31.81
CA HIS A 39 -25.87 17.71 31.83
C HIS A 39 -25.96 16.32 31.18
N PRO A 40 -25.65 15.23 31.92
CA PRO A 40 -25.58 13.88 31.38
C PRO A 40 -26.90 13.35 30.77
N GLU A 41 -28.01 14.04 30.99
CA GLU A 41 -29.31 13.81 30.39
C GLU A 41 -29.48 14.41 28.97
N ILE A 42 -28.55 15.26 28.54
CA ILE A 42 -28.58 15.92 27.24
C ILE A 42 -27.67 15.18 26.26
N PHE A 43 -28.24 14.82 25.12
CA PHE A 43 -27.54 14.19 24.00
C PHE A 43 -27.73 14.97 22.71
N PHE A 44 -26.68 15.01 21.89
CA PHE A 44 -26.68 15.55 20.54
C PHE A 44 -26.36 14.42 19.57
N THR A 45 -27.16 14.28 18.52
CA THR A 45 -26.86 13.38 17.39
C THR A 45 -26.56 14.25 16.19
N TYR A 46 -25.45 14.00 15.51
CA TYR A 46 -25.17 14.61 14.22
C TYR A 46 -24.87 13.53 13.19
N SER A 47 -25.35 13.73 11.97
CA SER A 47 -25.17 12.79 10.87
C SER A 47 -24.92 13.52 9.57
N CYS A 48 -23.96 13.04 8.79
CA CYS A 48 -23.60 13.59 7.49
C CYS A 48 -24.08 12.64 6.39
N TRP A 49 -24.75 13.21 5.39
CA TRP A 49 -25.32 12.46 4.28
C TRP A 49 -24.79 12.99 2.94
N ASP A 50 -24.77 12.14 1.92
CA ASP A 50 -24.38 12.50 0.56
C ASP A 50 -25.38 13.46 -0.08
N SER A 51 -26.67 13.26 0.21
CA SER A 51 -27.75 14.14 -0.24
C SER A 51 -28.90 14.19 0.76
N GLU A 52 -29.72 15.24 0.67
CA GLU A 52 -30.99 15.30 1.43
C GLU A 52 -31.92 14.13 1.07
N ALA A 53 -31.88 13.66 -0.18
CA ALA A 53 -32.65 12.50 -0.61
C ALA A 53 -32.22 11.22 0.13
N ASP A 54 -30.93 11.00 0.34
CA ASP A 54 -30.43 9.84 1.09
C ASP A 54 -30.85 9.89 2.58
N LEU A 55 -30.79 11.08 3.19
CA LEU A 55 -31.30 11.29 4.55
C LEU A 55 -32.81 10.99 4.64
N GLU A 56 -33.60 11.47 3.69
CA GLU A 56 -35.06 11.26 3.71
C GLU A 56 -35.43 9.81 3.38
N ASN A 57 -34.66 9.13 2.54
CA ASN A 57 -34.77 7.69 2.33
C ASN A 57 -34.52 6.91 3.64
N TYR A 58 -33.52 7.30 4.42
CA TYR A 58 -33.29 6.71 5.74
C TYR A 58 -34.45 7.00 6.70
N ARG A 59 -34.92 8.25 6.80
CA ARG A 59 -36.04 8.64 7.69
C ARG A 59 -37.36 7.97 7.33
N SER A 60 -37.57 7.65 6.06
CA SER A 60 -38.75 6.93 5.57
C SER A 60 -38.63 5.41 5.65
N SER A 61 -37.44 4.87 5.99
CA SER A 61 -37.21 3.43 6.10
C SER A 61 -38.02 2.77 7.23
N ASP A 62 -38.34 1.48 7.05
CA ASP A 62 -38.97 0.67 8.10
C ASP A 62 -38.11 0.60 9.37
N PHE A 63 -36.78 0.62 9.20
CA PHE A 63 -35.85 0.70 10.30
C PHE A 63 -36.09 1.94 11.17
N PHE A 64 -36.08 3.14 10.56
CA PHE A 64 -36.30 4.40 11.29
C PHE A 64 -37.67 4.44 11.96
N ARG A 65 -38.72 4.01 11.23
CA ARG A 65 -40.10 3.94 11.73
C ARG A 65 -40.25 3.02 12.94
N ASN A 66 -39.43 1.99 13.06
CA ASN A 66 -39.43 1.07 14.20
C ASN A 66 -38.67 1.61 15.41
N ILE A 67 -37.54 2.31 15.21
CA ILE A 67 -36.68 2.78 16.31
C ILE A 67 -37.14 4.11 16.91
N TRP A 68 -37.67 5.03 16.09
CA TRP A 68 -38.00 6.39 16.54
C TRP A 68 -39.11 6.42 17.59
N PRO A 69 -40.20 5.63 17.48
CA PRO A 69 -41.23 5.58 18.52
C PRO A 69 -40.74 5.01 19.85
N GLN A 70 -39.70 4.18 19.84
CA GLN A 70 -39.12 3.59 21.06
C GLN A 70 -38.32 4.64 21.83
N THR A 71 -37.42 5.33 21.14
CA THR A 71 -36.58 6.40 21.73
C THR A 71 -37.40 7.61 22.15
N LYS A 72 -38.46 7.95 21.39
CA LYS A 72 -39.32 9.10 21.69
C LYS A 72 -39.98 9.05 23.08
N LYS A 73 -40.20 7.85 23.62
CA LYS A 73 -40.79 7.65 24.96
C LYS A 73 -39.84 8.04 26.09
N TRP A 74 -38.53 8.06 25.83
CA TRP A 74 -37.51 8.35 26.82
C TRP A 74 -37.18 9.83 26.94
N PHE A 75 -37.68 10.67 26.03
CA PHE A 75 -37.43 12.11 26.11
C PHE A 75 -38.17 12.75 27.29
N ALA A 76 -37.48 13.66 27.97
CA ALA A 76 -38.08 14.56 28.96
C ALA A 76 -38.77 15.73 28.27
N ASP A 77 -38.17 16.24 27.19
CA ASP A 77 -38.65 17.37 26.40
C ASP A 77 -38.87 16.99 24.94
N LYS A 78 -39.57 17.85 24.19
CA LYS A 78 -39.71 17.65 22.74
C LYS A 78 -38.31 17.71 22.10
N PRO A 79 -37.87 16.67 21.35
CA PRO A 79 -36.60 16.72 20.67
C PRO A 79 -36.65 17.75 19.54
N GLU A 80 -35.57 18.51 19.40
CA GLU A 80 -35.36 19.46 18.32
C GLU A 80 -34.39 18.86 17.31
N ALA A 81 -34.67 19.06 16.02
CA ALA A 81 -33.84 18.59 14.93
C ALA A 81 -33.83 19.65 13.84
N TRP A 82 -32.64 19.90 13.29
CA TRP A 82 -32.44 20.79 12.17
C TRP A 82 -31.70 20.01 11.08
N THR A 83 -32.23 20.05 9.86
CA THR A 83 -31.44 19.75 8.67
C THR A 83 -30.90 21.10 8.20
N ILE A 84 -29.58 21.25 8.22
CA ILE A 84 -28.92 22.44 7.71
C ILE A 84 -28.30 22.09 6.36
N GLU A 85 -28.59 22.88 5.33
CA GLU A 85 -27.64 23.02 4.23
C GLU A 85 -26.37 23.61 4.82
N ASN A 86 -25.22 23.08 4.41
CA ASN A 86 -23.91 23.45 4.94
C ASN A 86 -23.80 24.99 5.16
N VAL A 87 -23.83 25.44 6.42
CA VAL A 87 -23.92 26.89 6.75
C VAL A 87 -22.61 27.61 6.39
N HIS A 88 -21.54 26.85 6.23
CA HIS A 88 -20.43 27.23 5.39
C HIS A 88 -20.55 26.46 4.07
N LYS A 89 -20.76 27.18 2.96
CA LYS A 89 -20.43 26.64 1.62
C LYS A 89 -18.98 26.15 1.54
N ASP A 90 -18.14 26.54 2.51
CA ASP A 90 -16.74 26.15 2.68
C ASP A 90 -16.46 25.18 3.86
N ALA A 91 -17.47 24.72 4.61
CA ALA A 91 -17.33 23.54 5.49
C ALA A 91 -17.73 22.29 4.71
N VAL A 92 -17.14 22.16 3.52
CA VAL A 92 -16.61 20.85 3.15
C VAL A 92 -15.85 20.40 4.40
N LEU A 93 -16.15 19.21 4.96
CA LEU A 93 -15.21 18.56 5.89
C LEU A 93 -13.85 18.86 5.30
N ASN A 94 -12.99 19.61 6.01
CA ASN A 94 -11.75 19.99 5.35
C ASN A 94 -11.09 18.69 4.88
N GLU A 95 -10.32 18.71 3.80
CA GLU A 95 -9.85 17.49 3.14
C GLU A 95 -9.22 16.49 4.14
N THR A 96 -8.68 16.98 5.26
CA THR A 96 -8.21 16.21 6.40
C THR A 96 -9.32 15.52 7.20
N GLU A 97 -10.40 16.20 7.57
CA GLU A 97 -11.54 15.62 8.29
C GLU A 97 -12.21 14.48 7.52
N GLU A 98 -12.42 14.64 6.20
CA GLU A 98 -12.99 13.56 5.37
C GLU A 98 -12.09 12.30 5.39
N LYS A 99 -10.77 12.50 5.29
CA LYS A 99 -9.77 11.41 5.36
C LYS A 99 -9.76 10.74 6.74
N ILE A 100 -9.89 11.51 7.82
CA ILE A 100 -9.97 10.97 9.19
C ILE A 100 -11.22 10.10 9.34
N LEU A 101 -12.38 10.57 8.84
CA LEU A 101 -13.62 9.79 8.91
C LEU A 101 -13.56 8.51 8.06
N ALA A 102 -12.93 8.57 6.88
CA ALA A 102 -12.70 7.38 6.07
C ALA A 102 -11.79 6.36 6.79
N PHE A 103 -10.79 6.85 7.51
CA PHE A 103 -9.91 6.01 8.33
C PHE A 103 -10.63 5.41 9.54
N GLU A 104 -11.45 6.19 10.26
CA GLU A 104 -12.30 5.68 11.35
C GLU A 104 -13.22 4.56 10.85
N ARG A 105 -13.88 4.78 9.69
CA ARG A 105 -14.79 3.81 9.08
C ARG A 105 -14.12 2.45 8.82
N ILE A 106 -12.90 2.42 8.28
CA ILE A 106 -12.23 1.14 7.99
C ILE A 106 -11.78 0.41 9.26
N LEU A 107 -11.39 1.14 10.33
CA LEU A 107 -11.08 0.53 11.62
C LEU A 107 -12.31 -0.14 12.25
N GLU A 108 -13.47 0.50 12.14
CA GLU A 108 -14.74 -0.07 12.62
C GLU A 108 -15.15 -1.31 11.84
N ILE A 109 -15.03 -1.27 10.51
CA ILE A 109 -15.28 -2.43 9.65
C ILE A 109 -14.35 -3.58 10.04
N MET A 110 -13.04 -3.32 10.22
CA MET A 110 -12.09 -4.34 10.63
C MET A 110 -12.47 -4.99 11.97
N ASN A 111 -12.85 -4.18 12.96
CA ASN A 111 -13.31 -4.70 14.25
C ASN A 111 -14.54 -5.61 14.08
N GLU A 112 -15.50 -5.18 13.26
CA GLU A 112 -16.73 -5.93 13.05
C GLU A 112 -16.50 -7.26 12.31
N ILE A 113 -15.66 -7.28 11.26
CA ILE A 113 -15.37 -8.53 10.53
C ILE A 113 -14.51 -9.49 11.36
N ARG A 114 -13.55 -9.00 12.15
CA ARG A 114 -12.74 -9.83 13.05
C ARG A 114 -13.57 -10.48 14.16
N GLU A 115 -14.63 -9.81 14.60
CA GLU A 115 -15.55 -10.35 15.62
C GLU A 115 -16.59 -11.31 15.01
N LYS A 116 -17.17 -10.96 13.86
CA LYS A 116 -18.37 -11.65 13.33
C LYS A 116 -18.10 -12.65 12.21
N CYS A 117 -17.00 -12.51 11.45
CA CYS A 117 -16.69 -13.38 10.32
C CYS A 117 -15.71 -14.49 10.75
N PRO A 118 -16.10 -15.78 10.71
CA PRO A 118 -15.20 -16.87 11.11
C PRO A 118 -13.93 -16.97 10.26
N TRP A 119 -14.00 -16.59 8.98
CA TRP A 119 -12.85 -16.60 8.08
C TRP A 119 -11.84 -15.51 8.44
N ASP A 120 -12.31 -14.28 8.67
CA ASP A 120 -11.45 -13.17 9.09
C ASP A 120 -10.89 -13.41 10.49
N ALA A 121 -11.69 -13.91 11.43
CA ALA A 121 -11.25 -14.24 12.78
C ALA A 121 -10.12 -15.30 12.80
N ALA A 122 -10.14 -16.24 11.85
CA ALA A 122 -9.13 -17.30 11.74
C ALA A 122 -7.80 -16.82 11.12
N GLN A 123 -7.74 -15.65 10.50
CA GLN A 123 -6.51 -15.12 9.91
C GLN A 123 -5.46 -14.83 10.99
N THR A 124 -4.20 -15.15 10.67
CA THR A 124 -3.02 -14.84 11.48
C THR A 124 -2.01 -14.02 10.68
N SER A 125 -0.98 -13.50 11.34
CA SER A 125 0.08 -12.77 10.65
C SER A 125 0.78 -13.62 9.57
N GLU A 126 0.89 -14.93 9.82
CA GLU A 126 1.48 -15.90 8.92
C GLU A 126 0.60 -16.16 7.69
N THR A 127 -0.73 -16.28 7.85
CA THR A 127 -1.63 -16.51 6.71
C THR A 127 -1.71 -15.30 5.79
N LEU A 128 -1.71 -14.09 6.37
CA LEU A 128 -1.70 -12.83 5.62
C LEU A 128 -0.40 -12.56 4.87
N ARG A 129 0.71 -13.19 5.27
CA ARG A 129 2.04 -12.92 4.69
C ARG A 129 2.07 -13.18 3.19
N THR A 130 1.52 -14.32 2.75
CA THR A 130 1.52 -14.67 1.32
C THR A 130 0.65 -13.71 0.53
N LEU A 131 -0.55 -13.41 1.04
CA LEU A 131 -1.47 -12.45 0.42
C LEU A 131 -0.82 -11.07 0.28
N THR A 132 -0.11 -10.60 1.32
CA THR A 132 0.59 -9.31 1.28
C THR A 132 1.65 -9.24 0.17
N ILE A 133 2.32 -10.36 -0.10
CA ILE A 133 3.29 -10.44 -1.19
C ILE A 133 2.56 -10.34 -2.53
N GLU A 134 1.47 -11.08 -2.71
CA GLU A 134 0.65 -11.04 -3.93
C GLU A 134 0.17 -9.60 -4.22
N GLU A 135 -0.45 -8.91 -3.25
CA GLU A 135 -0.92 -7.53 -3.42
C GLU A 135 0.21 -6.53 -3.72
N THR A 136 1.42 -6.80 -3.20
CA THR A 136 2.59 -5.96 -3.52
C THR A 136 2.97 -6.09 -5.00
N TYR A 137 2.87 -7.30 -5.57
CA TYR A 137 3.10 -7.53 -6.99
C TYR A 137 1.95 -6.99 -7.86
N GLU A 138 0.69 -7.10 -7.41
CA GLU A 138 -0.44 -6.48 -8.11
C GLU A 138 -0.30 -4.95 -8.16
N LEU A 139 0.09 -4.31 -7.06
CA LEU A 139 0.36 -2.87 -7.04
C LEU A 139 1.52 -2.52 -7.98
N ALA A 140 2.62 -3.28 -7.96
CA ALA A 140 3.75 -3.05 -8.84
C ALA A 140 3.33 -3.14 -10.32
N GLN A 141 2.49 -4.11 -10.66
CA GLN A 141 1.91 -4.28 -11.98
C GLN A 141 1.01 -3.09 -12.37
N ALA A 142 0.12 -2.66 -11.48
CA ALA A 142 -0.76 -1.51 -11.71
C ALA A 142 0.01 -0.22 -11.98
N VAL A 143 1.13 -0.01 -11.27
CA VAL A 143 2.06 1.12 -11.50
C VAL A 143 2.73 1.01 -12.86
N LEU A 144 3.18 -0.18 -13.26
CA LEU A 144 3.78 -0.41 -14.58
C LEU A 144 2.79 -0.16 -15.72
N ASP A 145 1.51 -0.48 -15.52
CA ASP A 145 0.43 -0.26 -16.48
C ASP A 145 -0.07 1.19 -16.52
N GLY A 146 0.30 2.02 -15.53
CA GLY A 146 -0.20 3.39 -15.41
C GLY A 146 -1.70 3.46 -15.13
N SER A 147 -2.31 2.39 -14.62
CA SER A 147 -3.74 2.31 -14.35
C SER A 147 -4.05 2.93 -12.98
N ALA A 148 -4.47 4.20 -12.97
CA ALA A 148 -4.83 4.90 -11.74
C ALA A 148 -5.92 4.16 -10.94
N GLU A 149 -6.87 3.50 -11.61
CA GLU A 149 -7.93 2.75 -10.95
C GLU A 149 -7.39 1.49 -10.26
N ASN A 150 -6.54 0.72 -10.93
CA ASN A 150 -5.94 -0.46 -10.33
C ASN A 150 -4.97 -0.06 -9.21
N ILE A 151 -4.19 1.02 -9.39
CA ILE A 151 -3.33 1.54 -8.32
C ILE A 151 -4.15 1.86 -7.07
N LYS A 152 -5.30 2.53 -7.22
CA LYS A 152 -6.20 2.83 -6.10
C LYS A 152 -6.74 1.57 -5.43
N LYS A 153 -7.10 0.54 -6.22
CA LYS A 153 -7.56 -0.76 -5.72
C LYS A 153 -6.45 -1.45 -4.90
N GLU A 154 -5.28 -1.66 -5.48
CA GLU A 154 -4.21 -2.44 -4.82
C GLU A 154 -3.58 -1.69 -3.63
N LEU A 155 -3.61 -0.35 -3.63
CA LEU A 155 -3.31 0.43 -2.43
C LEU A 155 -4.32 0.16 -1.30
N GLY A 156 -5.59 -0.02 -1.64
CA GLY A 156 -6.64 -0.43 -0.71
C GLY A 156 -6.39 -1.82 -0.13
N ASP A 157 -6.00 -2.79 -0.96
CA ASP A 157 -5.76 -4.17 -0.55
C ASP A 157 -4.49 -4.29 0.32
N LEU A 158 -3.41 -3.55 0.00
CA LEU A 158 -2.27 -3.42 0.92
C LEU A 158 -2.64 -2.72 2.23
N PHE A 159 -3.49 -1.70 2.18
CA PHE A 159 -3.93 -1.00 3.39
C PHE A 159 -4.78 -1.90 4.28
N LEU A 160 -5.66 -2.71 3.70
CA LEU A 160 -6.40 -3.75 4.40
C LEU A 160 -5.45 -4.64 5.21
N HIS A 161 -4.36 -5.12 4.60
CA HIS A 161 -3.37 -5.94 5.29
C HIS A 161 -2.69 -5.20 6.45
N ILE A 162 -2.32 -3.93 6.29
CA ILE A 162 -1.74 -3.12 7.39
C ILE A 162 -2.70 -3.03 8.58
N ILE A 163 -3.99 -2.77 8.31
CA ILE A 163 -5.02 -2.69 9.34
C ILE A 163 -5.23 -4.06 10.01
N PHE A 164 -5.21 -5.13 9.23
CA PHE A 164 -5.35 -6.51 9.72
C PHE A 164 -4.18 -6.94 10.63
N TYR A 165 -2.94 -6.68 10.21
CA TYR A 165 -1.75 -6.93 11.04
C TYR A 165 -1.81 -6.17 12.36
N SER A 166 -2.20 -4.90 12.30
CA SER A 166 -2.33 -4.05 13.48
C SER A 166 -3.42 -4.56 14.41
N LYS A 167 -4.55 -5.03 13.86
CA LYS A 167 -5.64 -5.60 14.65
C LYS A 167 -5.26 -6.92 15.33
N ILE A 168 -4.58 -7.83 14.63
CA ILE A 168 -4.06 -9.07 15.22
C ILE A 168 -3.05 -8.77 16.34
N ALA A 169 -2.21 -7.75 16.19
CA ALA A 169 -1.26 -7.33 17.22
C ALA A 169 -1.96 -6.73 18.44
N GLU A 170 -3.03 -5.95 18.22
CA GLU A 170 -3.84 -5.34 19.28
C GLU A 170 -4.52 -6.43 20.13
N GLU A 171 -5.11 -7.45 19.49
CA GLU A 171 -5.71 -8.60 20.18
C GLU A 171 -4.69 -9.37 21.03
N LYS A 172 -3.42 -9.38 20.62
CA LYS A 172 -2.29 -9.95 21.36
C LYS A 172 -1.70 -8.98 22.39
N LYS A 173 -2.26 -7.78 22.55
CA LYS A 173 -1.78 -6.70 23.44
C LYS A 173 -0.33 -6.29 23.18
N GLN A 174 0.09 -6.27 21.92
CA GLN A 174 1.46 -5.96 21.52
C GLN A 174 1.62 -4.50 21.07
N PHE A 175 0.82 -4.09 20.09
CA PHE A 175 0.73 -2.74 19.54
C PHE A 175 -0.57 -2.62 18.74
N ASP A 176 -0.98 -1.40 18.41
CA ASP A 176 -2.13 -1.14 17.54
C ASP A 176 -1.78 -0.30 16.30
N ILE A 177 -2.80 0.10 15.54
CA ILE A 177 -2.61 0.91 14.33
C ILE A 177 -2.07 2.32 14.64
N ALA A 178 -2.39 2.89 15.80
CA ALA A 178 -1.88 4.19 16.22
C ALA A 178 -0.39 4.10 16.52
N ASP A 179 0.08 3.03 17.17
CA ASP A 179 1.50 2.77 17.37
C ASP A 179 2.26 2.67 16.03
N VAL A 180 1.69 1.96 15.04
CA VAL A 180 2.28 1.81 13.70
C VAL A 180 2.43 3.16 13.00
N ILE A 181 1.36 3.97 12.98
CA ILE A 181 1.34 5.26 12.29
C ILE A 181 2.25 6.27 12.99
N ASN A 182 2.21 6.36 14.33
CA ASN A 182 3.07 7.26 15.08
C ASN A 182 4.55 6.89 14.94
N THR A 183 4.89 5.60 14.98
CA THR A 183 6.25 5.12 14.73
C THR A 183 6.75 5.50 13.33
N LEU A 184 5.87 5.48 12.33
CA LEU A 184 6.19 5.95 10.97
C LEU A 184 6.37 7.48 10.93
N ALA A 185 5.45 8.23 11.55
CA ALA A 185 5.48 9.69 11.58
C ALA A 185 6.76 10.21 12.26
N ASP A 186 7.08 9.72 13.46
CA ASP A 186 8.29 10.10 14.21
C ASP A 186 9.56 9.81 13.40
N LYS A 187 9.59 8.66 12.72
CA LYS A 187 10.69 8.28 11.83
C LYS A 187 10.82 9.22 10.63
N LEU A 188 9.71 9.63 10.03
CA LEU A 188 9.73 10.58 8.92
C LEU A 188 10.20 11.96 9.39
N VAL A 189 9.73 12.44 10.54
CA VAL A 189 10.18 13.71 11.13
C VAL A 189 11.69 13.66 11.40
N TYR A 190 12.17 12.61 12.06
CA TYR A 190 13.60 12.42 12.34
C TYR A 190 14.47 12.38 11.08
N ARG A 191 13.99 11.75 10.00
CA ARG A 191 14.74 11.61 8.74
C ARG A 191 14.64 12.82 7.80
N HIS A 192 13.83 13.81 8.13
CA HIS A 192 13.69 15.05 7.36
C HIS A 192 13.97 16.29 8.24
N PRO A 193 15.18 16.41 8.82
CA PRO A 193 15.55 17.57 9.63
C PRO A 193 15.58 18.88 8.83
N HIS A 194 15.58 18.81 7.50
CA HIS A 194 15.48 19.96 6.60
C HIS A 194 14.04 20.43 6.35
N VAL A 195 13.04 19.61 6.70
CA VAL A 195 11.62 19.98 6.64
C VAL A 195 11.11 20.38 8.01
N PHE A 196 11.52 19.66 9.06
CA PHE A 196 10.98 19.79 10.42
C PHE A 196 12.00 20.35 11.45
N GLY A 197 13.18 20.76 11.01
CA GLY A 197 14.23 21.33 11.86
C GLY A 197 15.04 22.39 11.11
N ASP A 198 16.28 22.62 11.54
CA ASP A 198 17.12 23.72 11.06
C ASP A 198 18.18 23.31 10.01
N ALA A 199 18.13 22.07 9.50
CA ALA A 199 19.15 21.60 8.57
C ALA A 199 18.93 22.17 7.16
N GLU A 200 19.89 22.91 6.63
CA GLU A 200 19.84 23.39 5.25
C GLU A 200 20.40 22.33 4.28
N VAL A 201 19.73 22.17 3.14
CA VAL A 201 20.12 21.26 2.06
C VAL A 201 19.94 21.97 0.73
N GLU A 202 20.96 21.91 -0.13
CA GLU A 202 20.98 22.67 -1.38
C GLU A 202 20.37 21.89 -2.56
N ASP A 203 20.46 20.55 -2.55
CA ASP A 203 19.99 19.73 -3.65
C ASP A 203 19.46 18.33 -3.23
N LYS A 204 18.85 17.64 -4.19
CA LYS A 204 18.28 16.29 -4.03
C LYS A 204 19.33 15.25 -3.64
N LYS A 205 20.58 15.41 -4.07
CA LYS A 205 21.68 14.48 -3.78
C LYS A 205 22.06 14.59 -2.31
N THR A 206 22.24 15.81 -1.79
CA THR A 206 22.51 16.07 -0.37
C THR A 206 21.38 15.53 0.53
N VAL A 207 20.11 15.69 0.13
CA VAL A 207 18.98 15.11 0.86
C VAL A 207 19.07 13.58 0.91
N SER A 208 19.37 12.93 -0.23
CA SER A 208 19.48 11.47 -0.32
C SER A 208 20.64 10.92 0.54
N GLU A 209 21.79 11.59 0.53
CA GLU A 209 22.96 11.21 1.33
C GLU A 209 22.68 11.36 2.83
N ASN A 210 22.12 12.50 3.24
CA ASN A 210 21.69 12.74 4.62
C ASN A 210 20.70 11.68 5.11
N TRP A 211 19.78 11.26 4.25
CA TRP A 211 18.78 10.25 4.57
C TRP A 211 19.40 8.87 4.88
N GLU A 212 20.40 8.44 4.09
CA GLU A 212 21.12 7.19 4.36
C GLU A 212 21.99 7.27 5.63
N VAL A 213 22.64 8.41 5.89
CA VAL A 213 23.40 8.62 7.14
C VAL A 213 22.49 8.54 8.37
N LEU A 214 21.32 9.19 8.34
CA LEU A 214 20.36 9.17 9.45
C LEU A 214 19.80 7.77 9.72
N LYS A 215 19.54 6.98 8.66
CA LYS A 215 19.17 5.56 8.78
C LYS A 215 20.25 4.72 9.45
N LEU A 216 21.52 4.94 9.09
CA LEU A 216 22.64 4.21 9.70
C LEU A 216 22.72 4.55 11.19
N LYS A 217 22.66 5.83 11.56
CA LYS A 217 22.64 6.28 12.96
C LYS A 217 21.49 5.67 13.77
N GLU A 218 20.28 5.62 13.22
CA GLU A 218 19.11 4.98 13.84
C GLU A 218 19.35 3.47 14.10
N LYS A 219 20.01 2.78 13.17
CA LYS A 219 20.30 1.34 13.25
C LYS A 219 21.50 1.01 14.14
N SER A 220 22.50 1.88 14.21
CA SER A 220 23.68 1.72 15.07
C SER A 220 23.30 1.72 16.55
N GLY A 221 22.27 2.47 16.95
CA GLY A 221 21.70 2.39 18.31
C GLY A 221 21.05 1.03 18.65
N LYS A 222 20.81 0.16 17.65
CA LYS A 222 20.16 -1.16 17.78
C LYS A 222 21.10 -2.34 17.44
N GLY A 223 22.42 -2.12 17.38
CA GLY A 223 23.41 -3.19 17.25
C GLY A 223 23.63 -3.79 15.85
N ARG A 224 23.12 -3.16 14.78
CA ARG A 224 23.46 -3.55 13.39
C ARG A 224 24.49 -2.56 12.82
N ASN A 225 25.77 -2.93 12.87
CA ASN A 225 26.90 -2.04 12.58
C ASN A 225 27.51 -2.17 11.16
N THR A 226 26.87 -2.86 10.22
CA THR A 226 27.42 -2.99 8.85
C THR A 226 26.71 -2.06 7.87
N VAL A 227 27.44 -1.55 6.87
CA VAL A 227 26.90 -0.72 5.76
C VAL A 227 25.75 -1.44 5.05
N LEU A 228 25.93 -2.74 4.80
CA LEU A 228 24.91 -3.61 4.20
C LEU A 228 23.83 -4.05 5.19
N GLY A 229 23.93 -3.68 6.46
CA GLY A 229 23.00 -4.03 7.54
C GLY A 229 21.55 -3.65 7.25
N GLY A 230 20.66 -4.64 7.32
CA GLY A 230 19.22 -4.48 7.11
C GLY A 230 18.77 -4.44 5.66
N ILE A 231 19.55 -5.02 4.74
CA ILE A 231 19.01 -5.60 3.51
C ILE A 231 18.32 -6.91 3.92
N PRO A 232 17.00 -7.08 3.68
CA PRO A 232 16.32 -8.32 4.02
C PRO A 232 16.88 -9.52 3.26
N GLU A 233 17.09 -10.63 3.95
CA GLU A 233 17.55 -11.89 3.33
C GLU A 233 16.55 -12.41 2.29
N SER A 234 15.26 -12.15 2.50
CA SER A 234 14.16 -12.60 1.66
C SER A 234 14.01 -11.84 0.34
N LEU A 235 14.81 -10.79 0.08
CA LEU A 235 14.72 -10.07 -1.19
C LEU A 235 15.18 -10.95 -2.36
N PRO A 236 14.49 -10.90 -3.52
CA PRO A 236 15.00 -11.46 -4.77
C PRO A 236 16.39 -10.94 -5.10
N ALA A 237 17.21 -11.76 -5.76
CA ALA A 237 18.62 -11.46 -6.01
C ALA A 237 18.84 -10.12 -6.75
N LEU A 238 18.02 -9.83 -7.77
CA LEU A 238 18.09 -8.60 -8.55
C LEU A 238 17.85 -7.35 -7.70
N ILE A 239 16.76 -7.33 -6.93
CA ILE A 239 16.45 -6.24 -5.99
C ILE A 239 17.51 -6.14 -4.89
N LYS A 240 17.99 -7.28 -4.38
CA LYS A 240 19.04 -7.31 -3.36
C LYS A 240 20.33 -6.66 -3.85
N ALA A 241 20.76 -6.96 -5.09
CA ALA A 241 21.93 -6.35 -5.72
C ALA A 241 21.78 -4.83 -5.87
N VAL A 242 20.63 -4.34 -6.36
CA VAL A 242 20.33 -2.89 -6.43
C VAL A 242 20.48 -2.25 -5.05
N ARG A 243 19.90 -2.84 -4.00
CA ARG A 243 19.94 -2.30 -2.64
C ARG A 243 21.34 -2.32 -2.03
N MET A 244 22.15 -3.33 -2.34
CA MET A 244 23.56 -3.39 -1.94
C MET A 244 24.33 -2.21 -2.54
N GLN A 245 24.16 -1.98 -3.85
CA GLN A 245 24.85 -0.91 -4.59
C GLN A 245 24.42 0.49 -4.13
N GLU A 246 23.12 0.71 -3.87
CA GLU A 246 22.63 1.97 -3.29
C GLU A 246 23.27 2.29 -1.93
N LYS A 247 23.45 1.27 -1.08
CA LYS A 247 24.01 1.43 0.26
C LYS A 247 25.50 1.71 0.26
N VAL A 248 26.27 1.00 -0.57
CA VAL A 248 27.72 1.25 -0.67
C VAL A 248 28.02 2.61 -1.29
N ARG A 249 27.19 3.05 -2.26
CA ARG A 249 27.24 4.43 -2.75
C ARG A 249 27.01 5.46 -1.64
N GLY A 250 26.04 5.23 -0.76
CA GLY A 250 25.70 6.14 0.34
C GLY A 250 26.86 6.40 1.32
N VAL A 251 27.92 5.58 1.29
CA VAL A 251 29.15 5.78 2.05
C VAL A 251 30.36 6.16 1.18
N GLY A 252 30.12 6.54 -0.08
CA GLY A 252 31.15 7.00 -1.01
C GLY A 252 31.84 5.91 -1.83
N PHE A 253 31.34 4.67 -1.82
CA PHE A 253 31.84 3.60 -2.68
C PHE A 253 31.03 3.56 -3.99
N ASP A 254 31.39 4.43 -4.94
CA ASP A 254 30.78 4.52 -6.27
C ASP A 254 31.83 5.02 -7.30
N TRP A 255 31.50 4.96 -8.58
CA TRP A 255 32.35 5.43 -9.67
C TRP A 255 32.36 6.97 -9.76
N ASP A 256 33.51 7.53 -10.16
CA ASP A 256 33.64 8.97 -10.38
C ASP A 256 32.90 9.41 -11.66
N GLU A 257 33.05 8.61 -12.73
CA GLU A 257 32.42 8.83 -14.02
C GLU A 257 31.58 7.60 -14.41
N LYS A 258 30.33 7.83 -14.82
CA LYS A 258 29.38 6.73 -15.10
C LYS A 258 29.84 5.77 -16.20
N GLU A 259 30.66 6.24 -17.14
CA GLU A 259 31.18 5.44 -18.25
C GLU A 259 32.18 4.36 -17.80
N GLN A 260 32.84 4.54 -16.65
CA GLN A 260 33.84 3.59 -16.12
C GLN A 260 33.25 2.21 -15.82
N VAL A 261 31.94 2.14 -15.57
CA VAL A 261 31.24 0.88 -15.29
C VAL A 261 31.32 -0.11 -16.46
N TRP A 262 31.45 0.38 -17.69
CA TRP A 262 31.50 -0.48 -18.88
C TRP A 262 32.80 -1.24 -19.00
N ASP A 263 33.90 -0.73 -18.44
CA ASP A 263 35.15 -1.45 -18.40
C ASP A 263 35.02 -2.66 -17.46
N LYS A 264 34.35 -2.47 -16.30
CA LYS A 264 34.04 -3.60 -15.40
C LYS A 264 33.08 -4.60 -16.03
N VAL A 265 32.02 -4.15 -16.70
CA VAL A 265 31.09 -5.08 -17.41
C VAL A 265 31.84 -5.93 -18.46
N LYS A 266 32.79 -5.35 -19.19
CA LYS A 266 33.60 -6.12 -20.16
C LYS A 266 34.58 -7.07 -19.49
N GLU A 267 35.16 -6.67 -18.36
CA GLU A 267 36.01 -7.52 -17.52
C GLU A 267 35.25 -8.78 -17.09
N GLU A 268 34.09 -8.63 -16.43
CA GLU A 268 33.27 -9.76 -15.97
C GLU A 268 32.83 -10.67 -17.13
N LEU A 269 32.48 -10.08 -18.28
CA LEU A 269 32.10 -10.86 -19.46
C LEU A 269 33.26 -11.71 -20.00
N ASN A 270 34.49 -11.18 -19.97
CA ASN A 270 35.67 -11.92 -20.41
C ASN A 270 36.02 -13.04 -19.43
N GLU A 271 35.89 -12.80 -18.13
CA GLU A 271 36.10 -13.81 -17.07
C GLU A 271 35.07 -14.94 -17.19
N PHE A 272 33.79 -14.61 -17.37
CA PHE A 272 32.74 -15.59 -17.66
C PHE A 272 33.01 -16.42 -18.92
N GLU A 273 33.40 -15.79 -20.03
CA GLU A 273 33.75 -16.51 -21.25
C GLU A 273 34.98 -17.43 -21.07
N HIS A 274 35.95 -17.02 -20.26
CA HIS A 274 37.13 -17.82 -19.95
C HIS A 274 36.75 -19.10 -19.19
N GLU A 275 35.98 -18.97 -18.11
CA GLU A 275 35.57 -20.12 -17.29
C GLU A 275 34.64 -21.08 -18.04
N LEU A 276 33.76 -20.55 -18.90
CA LEU A 276 32.95 -21.38 -19.82
C LEU A 276 33.82 -22.24 -20.75
N ARG A 277 34.92 -21.67 -21.30
CA ARG A 277 35.85 -22.41 -22.16
C ARG A 277 36.70 -23.41 -21.39
N ALA A 278 37.00 -23.10 -20.12
CA ALA A 278 37.69 -24.00 -19.22
C ALA A 278 36.83 -25.20 -18.79
N GLY A 279 35.50 -25.09 -18.90
CA GLY A 279 34.54 -26.15 -18.57
C GLY A 279 34.26 -26.27 -17.07
N ASP A 280 34.63 -25.27 -16.27
CA ASP A 280 34.31 -25.22 -14.84
C ASP A 280 32.93 -24.58 -14.65
N SER A 281 31.90 -25.43 -14.56
CA SER A 281 30.52 -24.96 -14.44
C SER A 281 30.26 -24.17 -13.16
N ALA A 282 30.97 -24.45 -12.07
CA ALA A 282 30.73 -23.77 -10.79
C ALA A 282 31.28 -22.34 -10.85
N LYS A 283 32.50 -22.18 -11.39
CA LYS A 283 33.07 -20.86 -11.62
C LYS A 283 32.32 -20.08 -12.69
N ALA A 284 31.90 -20.72 -13.78
CA ALA A 284 31.08 -20.04 -14.79
C ALA A 284 29.77 -19.49 -14.21
N GLU A 285 29.15 -20.17 -13.24
CA GLU A 285 27.96 -19.66 -12.53
C GLU A 285 28.30 -18.45 -11.64
N GLU A 286 29.44 -18.48 -10.94
CA GLU A 286 29.97 -17.36 -10.14
C GLU A 286 30.21 -16.12 -11.01
N GLU A 287 30.99 -16.26 -12.08
CA GLU A 287 31.33 -15.16 -13.01
C GLU A 287 30.07 -14.62 -13.72
N PHE A 288 29.10 -15.47 -14.05
CA PHE A 288 27.82 -15.01 -14.60
C PHE A 288 27.06 -14.14 -13.60
N GLY A 289 27.15 -14.46 -12.30
CA GLY A 289 26.64 -13.63 -11.22
C GLY A 289 27.26 -12.24 -11.22
N ASP A 290 28.57 -12.13 -11.43
CA ASP A 290 29.29 -10.87 -11.47
C ASP A 290 28.99 -10.06 -12.74
N VAL A 291 28.77 -10.72 -13.88
CA VAL A 291 28.20 -10.09 -15.09
C VAL A 291 26.84 -9.47 -14.79
N LEU A 292 25.93 -10.19 -14.13
CA LEU A 292 24.63 -9.63 -13.76
C LEU A 292 24.78 -8.47 -12.78
N PHE A 293 25.66 -8.60 -11.79
CA PHE A 293 25.90 -7.56 -10.79
C PHE A 293 26.46 -6.27 -11.41
N SER A 294 27.40 -6.38 -12.34
CA SER A 294 27.99 -5.24 -13.05
C SER A 294 26.97 -4.57 -13.99
N LEU A 295 26.13 -5.34 -14.70
CA LEU A 295 25.03 -4.80 -15.51
C LEU A 295 23.98 -4.06 -14.68
N ILE A 296 23.65 -4.58 -13.49
CA ILE A 296 22.77 -3.91 -12.52
C ILE A 296 23.37 -2.57 -12.09
N ASN A 297 24.68 -2.53 -11.86
CA ASN A 297 25.38 -1.31 -11.48
C ASN A 297 25.38 -0.27 -12.61
N ALA A 298 25.60 -0.72 -13.84
CA ALA A 298 25.48 0.13 -15.02
C ALA A 298 24.07 0.71 -15.12
N ALA A 299 23.03 -0.13 -15.06
CA ALA A 299 21.63 0.32 -15.09
C ALA A 299 21.36 1.41 -14.03
N ARG A 300 21.81 1.19 -12.78
CA ARG A 300 21.69 2.16 -11.68
C ARG A 300 22.34 3.50 -12.00
N LEU A 301 23.58 3.51 -12.52
CA LEU A 301 24.30 4.74 -12.88
C LEU A 301 23.59 5.56 -13.96
N TYR A 302 22.91 4.89 -14.89
CA TYR A 302 22.10 5.53 -15.93
C TYR A 302 20.66 5.84 -15.49
N GLY A 303 20.31 5.63 -14.20
CA GLY A 303 18.97 5.90 -13.67
C GLY A 303 17.91 4.90 -14.16
N ILE A 304 18.34 3.74 -14.63
CA ILE A 304 17.47 2.65 -15.10
C ILE A 304 17.22 1.71 -13.93
N ASN A 305 15.95 1.43 -13.63
CA ASN A 305 15.58 0.38 -12.69
C ASN A 305 15.65 -0.98 -13.42
N PRO A 306 16.56 -1.90 -13.04
CA PRO A 306 16.78 -3.12 -13.80
C PRO A 306 15.62 -4.12 -13.68
N GLU A 307 14.90 -4.16 -12.55
CA GLU A 307 13.69 -4.99 -12.38
C GLU A 307 12.62 -4.57 -13.38
N ASN A 308 12.31 -3.27 -13.44
CA ASN A 308 11.31 -2.73 -14.36
C ASN A 308 11.72 -2.92 -15.83
N ALA A 309 13.02 -2.81 -16.13
CA ALA A 309 13.53 -3.02 -17.48
C ALA A 309 13.41 -4.49 -17.93
N LEU A 310 13.72 -5.43 -17.03
CA LEU A 310 13.57 -6.85 -17.28
C LEU A 310 12.09 -7.23 -17.43
N GLU A 311 11.22 -6.74 -16.55
CA GLU A 311 9.79 -7.03 -16.59
C GLU A 311 9.15 -6.52 -17.90
N ARG A 312 9.50 -5.32 -18.35
CA ARG A 312 9.07 -4.82 -19.68
C ARG A 312 9.53 -5.72 -20.81
N THR A 313 10.72 -6.32 -20.70
CA THR A 313 11.24 -7.27 -21.69
C THR A 313 10.48 -8.58 -21.65
N ASN A 314 10.18 -9.11 -20.46
CA ASN A 314 9.36 -10.31 -20.27
C ASN A 314 7.97 -10.13 -20.90
N ARG A 315 7.29 -9.01 -20.62
CA ARG A 315 5.97 -8.70 -21.21
C ARG A 315 6.01 -8.60 -22.72
N LYS A 316 7.03 -7.95 -23.26
CA LYS A 316 7.24 -7.86 -24.72
C LYS A 316 7.46 -9.25 -25.33
N PHE A 317 8.24 -10.12 -24.68
CA PHE A 317 8.42 -11.49 -25.11
C PHE A 317 7.10 -12.28 -25.07
N MET A 318 6.36 -12.21 -23.96
CA MET A 318 5.07 -12.89 -23.81
C MET A 318 4.06 -12.43 -24.87
N ARG A 319 3.92 -11.13 -25.12
CA ARG A 319 3.01 -10.64 -26.18
C ARG A 319 3.35 -11.20 -27.55
N ARG A 320 4.63 -11.20 -27.91
CA ARG A 320 5.11 -11.71 -29.21
C ARG A 320 4.93 -13.21 -29.33
N PHE A 321 5.19 -13.95 -28.25
CA PHE A 321 5.00 -15.39 -28.22
C PHE A 321 3.52 -15.77 -28.29
N ASN A 322 2.63 -15.07 -27.57
CA ASN A 322 1.19 -15.28 -27.65
C ASN A 322 0.65 -14.96 -29.04
N TYR A 323 1.16 -13.90 -29.69
CA TYR A 323 0.81 -13.60 -31.08
C TYR A 323 1.21 -14.72 -32.04
N LEU A 324 2.44 -15.23 -31.88
CA LEU A 324 2.93 -16.39 -32.63
C LEU A 324 2.00 -17.59 -32.41
N GLU A 325 1.67 -17.92 -31.16
CA GLU A 325 0.78 -19.03 -30.82
C GLU A 325 -0.62 -18.87 -31.43
N GLU A 326 -1.26 -17.70 -31.28
CA GLU A 326 -2.57 -17.43 -31.87
C GLU A 326 -2.58 -17.56 -33.40
N LYS A 327 -1.55 -17.02 -34.09
CA LYS A 327 -1.42 -17.11 -35.54
C LYS A 327 -1.20 -18.55 -36.00
N THR A 328 -0.39 -19.31 -35.27
CA THR A 328 -0.10 -20.71 -35.56
C THR A 328 -1.36 -21.56 -35.40
N ILE A 329 -2.12 -21.36 -34.30
CA ILE A 329 -3.41 -22.02 -34.08
C ILE A 329 -4.42 -21.65 -35.17
N LYS A 330 -4.53 -20.38 -35.55
CA LYS A 330 -5.42 -19.92 -36.64
C LYS A 330 -5.11 -20.55 -37.99
N LYS A 331 -3.84 -20.92 -38.23
CA LYS A 331 -3.40 -21.65 -39.43
C LYS A 331 -3.60 -23.16 -39.34
N GLY A 332 -4.09 -23.68 -38.21
CA GLY A 332 -4.24 -25.11 -37.97
C GLY A 332 -2.91 -25.85 -37.83
N LEU A 333 -1.83 -25.13 -37.53
CA LEU A 333 -0.49 -25.68 -37.35
C LEU A 333 -0.20 -25.89 -35.86
N SER A 334 0.73 -26.79 -35.58
CA SER A 334 1.32 -26.98 -34.25
C SER A 334 2.63 -26.21 -34.17
N LEU A 335 2.87 -25.49 -33.07
CA LEU A 335 4.15 -24.82 -32.83
C LEU A 335 5.33 -25.79 -32.87
N LYS A 336 5.13 -27.06 -32.49
CA LYS A 336 6.20 -28.07 -32.49
C LYS A 336 6.65 -28.47 -33.89
N ASP A 337 5.80 -28.26 -34.89
CA ASP A 337 6.04 -28.67 -36.27
C ASP A 337 6.57 -27.52 -37.14
N MET A 338 6.70 -26.32 -36.57
CA MET A 338 7.25 -25.15 -37.25
C MET A 338 8.78 -25.13 -37.19
N SER A 339 9.41 -24.68 -38.28
CA SER A 339 10.85 -24.39 -38.29
C SER A 339 11.15 -23.08 -37.54
N LEU A 340 12.41 -22.89 -37.13
CA LEU A 340 12.86 -21.64 -36.52
C LEU A 340 12.68 -20.45 -37.47
N GLU A 341 12.87 -20.65 -38.78
CA GLU A 341 12.66 -19.61 -39.79
C GLU A 341 11.19 -19.21 -39.89
N GLU A 342 10.27 -20.17 -39.80
CA GLU A 342 8.82 -19.91 -39.80
C GLU A 342 8.39 -19.18 -38.53
N MET A 343 8.91 -19.59 -37.37
CA MET A 343 8.67 -18.90 -36.10
C MET A 343 9.20 -17.48 -36.13
N GLU A 344 10.42 -17.28 -36.64
CA GLU A 344 11.04 -15.96 -36.74
C GLU A 344 10.28 -15.05 -37.72
N ALA A 345 9.74 -15.57 -38.82
CA ALA A 345 8.93 -14.79 -39.74
C ALA A 345 7.66 -14.22 -39.06
N VAL A 346 6.96 -15.04 -38.27
CA VAL A 346 5.79 -14.59 -37.50
C VAL A 346 6.20 -13.70 -36.32
N TRP A 347 7.36 -13.95 -35.70
CA TRP A 347 7.91 -13.09 -34.66
C TRP A 347 8.24 -11.68 -35.17
N GLN A 348 8.78 -11.57 -36.39
CA GLN A 348 9.02 -10.29 -37.05
C GLN A 348 7.72 -9.60 -37.50
N GLU A 349 6.66 -10.35 -37.78
CA GLU A 349 5.31 -9.79 -37.95
C GLU A 349 4.80 -9.19 -36.63
N ALA A 350 4.91 -9.92 -35.52
CA ALA A 350 4.53 -9.43 -34.19
C ALA A 350 5.26 -8.13 -33.81
N LYS A 351 6.54 -7.99 -34.17
CA LYS A 351 7.32 -6.76 -33.96
C LYS A 351 6.79 -5.54 -34.73
N LYS A 352 6.09 -5.74 -35.85
CA LYS A 352 5.55 -4.66 -36.69
C LYS A 352 4.15 -4.21 -36.26
N GLU A 353 3.42 -5.05 -35.51
CA GLU A 353 2.09 -4.72 -34.99
C GLU A 353 2.12 -4.09 -33.58
N GLU A 354 3.27 -4.12 -32.90
CA GLU A 354 3.58 -3.28 -31.70
C GLU A 354 3.98 -1.86 -32.10
#